data_AF-X1Q9W2-F1
#
_entry.id   AF-X1Q9W2-F1
#
_cell.length_a   1.000
_cell.length_b   1.000
_cell.length_c   1.000
_cell.angle_alpha   90.00
_cell.angle_beta   90.00
_cell.angle_gamma   90.00
#
_symmetry.space_group_name_H-M   'P 1'
#
loop_
_entity.id
_entity.type
_entity.pdbx_description
1 polymer ?
#
loop_
_entity_poly.entity_id
_entity_poly.type
_entity_poly.pdbx_seq_one_letter_code
_entity_poly.pdbx_strand_id
1 'polypeptide(L)'
;AFAPRRDMEERLAIPYVIDEKTGSLVPAIRLKANVWPAGIVYGTVTNQAHWLIANLNRGVFKKHRLIREDTFKQIMRRQYNQFNGPISAGWLNASTGYGLTWWISQRKGDTYFAHSGSVPGYTPFMVGNLNQKTGFAILTNGHKSHKYLYSVAIKAIDLLKAYKK
;
A
#
# COMPACT_ATOMS: atom_id res chain seq x y z
N ALA A 1 -6.88 11.84 7.19
CA ALA A 1 -8.02 12.78 7.04
C ALA A 1 -8.27 12.99 5.55
N PHE A 2 -9.53 13.23 5.13
CA PHE A 2 -9.86 13.52 3.72
C PHE A 2 -9.59 14.98 3.35
N ALA A 3 -9.77 15.90 4.31
CA ALA A 3 -9.29 17.27 4.22
C ALA A 3 -8.10 17.45 5.19
N PRO A 4 -6.93 17.94 4.72
CA PRO A 4 -5.84 18.30 5.63
C PRO A 4 -6.26 19.45 6.54
N ARG A 5 -5.87 19.37 7.81
CA ARG A 5 -5.95 20.50 8.74
C ARG A 5 -4.77 21.45 8.49
N ARG A 6 -4.82 22.67 9.04
CA ARG A 6 -3.74 23.66 8.93
C ARG A 6 -2.38 23.11 9.37
N ASP A 7 -2.34 22.41 10.51
CA ASP A 7 -1.11 21.77 11.01
C ASP A 7 -0.59 20.63 10.12
N MET A 8 -1.45 20.04 9.30
CA MET A 8 -1.05 19.02 8.33
C MET A 8 -0.44 19.68 7.10
N GLU A 9 -1.03 20.77 6.61
CA GLU A 9 -0.55 21.52 5.44
C GLU A 9 0.93 21.87 5.55
N GLU A 10 1.36 22.35 6.72
CA GLU A 10 2.75 22.73 7.00
C GLU A 10 3.75 21.56 7.00
N ARG A 11 3.26 20.32 7.15
CA ARG A 11 4.08 19.11 7.28
C ARG A 11 3.95 18.15 6.10
N LEU A 12 3.08 18.46 5.14
CA LEU A 12 2.92 17.63 3.96
C LEU A 12 4.16 17.75 3.09
N ALA A 13 4.77 16.60 2.75
CA ALA A 13 5.88 16.57 1.82
C ALA A 13 5.47 17.21 0.49
N ILE A 14 6.28 18.09 -0.08
CA ILE A 14 6.02 18.70 -1.39
C ILE A 14 6.02 17.57 -2.43
N PRO A 15 4.97 17.41 -3.27
CA PRO A 15 4.94 16.37 -4.30
C PRO A 15 5.80 16.78 -5.50
N TYR A 16 6.49 15.82 -6.13
CA TYR A 16 7.31 16.07 -7.31
C TYR A 16 6.95 15.16 -8.48
N VAL A 17 6.94 15.74 -9.69
CA VAL A 17 6.88 15.02 -10.96
C VAL A 17 8.19 15.22 -11.71
N ILE A 18 8.48 14.34 -12.67
CA ILE A 18 9.62 14.51 -13.57
C ILE A 18 9.15 15.37 -14.75
N ASP A 19 9.85 16.47 -15.01
CA ASP A 19 9.71 17.21 -16.25
C ASP A 19 10.28 16.37 -17.40
N GLU A 20 9.45 16.01 -18.37
CA GLU A 20 9.83 15.07 -19.44
C GLU A 20 10.90 15.63 -20.40
N LYS A 21 11.06 16.96 -20.47
CA LYS A 21 12.03 17.60 -21.37
C LYS A 21 13.42 17.65 -20.74
N THR A 22 13.48 17.96 -19.45
CA THR A 22 14.72 18.23 -18.72
C THR A 22 15.15 17.08 -17.82
N GLY A 23 14.25 16.13 -17.52
CA GLY A 23 14.47 15.05 -16.55
C GLY A 23 14.51 15.53 -15.10
N SER A 24 14.31 16.82 -14.84
CA SER A 24 14.40 17.41 -13.49
C SER A 24 13.13 17.15 -12.68
N LEU A 25 13.26 17.09 -11.36
CA LEU A 25 12.13 17.03 -10.44
C LEU A 25 11.53 18.44 -10.28
N VAL A 26 10.26 18.59 -10.63
CA VAL A 26 9.52 19.85 -10.45
C VAL A 26 8.36 19.64 -9.48
N PRO A 27 8.05 20.63 -8.61
CA PRO A 27 6.91 20.55 -7.71
C PRO A 27 5.61 20.35 -8.49
N ALA A 28 4.80 19.39 -8.06
CA ALA A 28 3.49 19.13 -8.61
C ALA A 28 2.41 19.92 -7.85
N ILE A 29 1.33 20.28 -8.56
CA ILE A 29 0.12 20.78 -7.89
C ILE A 29 -0.53 19.60 -7.18
N ARG A 30 -0.82 19.77 -5.89
CA ARG A 30 -1.52 18.76 -5.12
C ARG A 30 -2.93 18.57 -5.67
N LEU A 31 -3.21 17.36 -6.14
CA LEU A 31 -4.53 17.00 -6.66
C LEU A 31 -5.59 17.10 -5.56
N LYS A 32 -6.66 17.83 -5.83
CA LYS A 32 -7.89 17.84 -5.06
C LYS A 32 -9.01 17.32 -5.95
N ALA A 33 -9.45 16.08 -5.70
CA ALA A 33 -10.52 15.46 -6.45
C ALA A 33 -11.60 14.90 -5.51
N ASN A 34 -12.85 14.82 -5.98
CA ASN A 34 -14.00 14.29 -5.24
C ASN A 34 -14.02 12.76 -5.20
N VAL A 35 -12.86 12.14 -4.92
CA VAL A 35 -12.64 10.69 -4.91
C VAL A 35 -12.31 10.20 -3.49
N TRP A 36 -12.96 10.80 -2.50
CA TRP A 36 -12.55 10.76 -1.10
C TRP A 36 -12.34 9.33 -0.59
N PRO A 37 -13.35 8.42 -0.60
CA PRO A 37 -13.14 7.04 -0.15
C PRO A 37 -12.23 6.20 -1.06
N ALA A 38 -11.95 6.65 -2.29
CA ALA A 38 -11.21 5.88 -3.28
C ALA A 38 -9.69 6.12 -3.25
N GLY A 39 -9.20 7.32 -2.88
CA GLY A 39 -7.77 7.58 -3.08
C GLY A 39 -7.13 8.87 -2.57
N ILE A 40 -7.80 9.70 -1.75
CA ILE A 40 -7.22 10.97 -1.24
C ILE A 40 -7.33 11.02 0.29
N VAL A 41 -6.60 10.12 0.95
CA VAL A 41 -6.44 10.11 2.41
C VAL A 41 -5.03 10.56 2.76
N TYR A 42 -4.94 11.61 3.57
CA TYR A 42 -3.67 12.08 4.11
C TYR A 42 -3.35 11.39 5.44
N GLY A 43 -2.09 10.99 5.59
CA GLY A 43 -1.57 10.35 6.79
C GLY A 43 -0.05 10.19 6.73
N THR A 44 0.49 9.59 7.78
CA THR A 44 1.92 9.29 7.92
C THR A 44 2.20 7.81 7.70
N VAL A 45 3.48 7.45 7.55
CA VAL A 45 3.89 6.04 7.50
C VAL A 45 3.47 5.29 8.77
N THR A 46 3.46 5.95 9.93
CA THR A 46 2.95 5.39 11.19
C THR A 46 1.46 5.07 11.13
N ASN A 47 0.65 5.93 10.50
CA ASN A 47 -0.77 5.62 10.27
C ASN A 47 -0.94 4.41 9.37
N GLN A 48 -0.15 4.30 8.29
CA GLN A 48 -0.18 3.14 7.41
C GLN A 48 0.30 1.87 8.12
N ALA A 49 1.32 1.96 8.98
CA ALA A 49 1.79 0.84 9.79
C ALA A 49 0.71 0.35 10.77
N HIS A 50 -0.04 1.24 11.41
CA HIS A 50 -1.18 0.86 12.24
C HIS A 50 -2.28 0.14 11.44
N TRP A 51 -2.60 0.64 10.24
CA TRP A 51 -3.55 0.00 9.34
C TRP A 51 -3.07 -1.38 8.90
N LEU A 52 -1.78 -1.50 8.60
CA LEU A 52 -1.15 -2.77 8.24
C LEU A 52 -1.18 -3.76 9.41
N ILE A 53 -0.88 -3.33 10.64
CA ILE A 53 -0.98 -4.14 11.86
C ILE A 53 -2.42 -4.64 12.04
N ALA A 54 -3.43 -3.81 11.83
CA ALA A 54 -4.83 -4.22 11.93
C ALA A 54 -5.17 -5.35 10.93
N ASN A 55 -4.68 -5.25 9.69
CA ASN A 55 -4.89 -6.28 8.67
C ASN A 55 -4.09 -7.57 8.95
N LEU A 56 -2.83 -7.45 9.38
CA LEU A 56 -2.01 -8.61 9.79
C LEU A 56 -2.60 -9.35 10.99
N ASN A 57 -3.32 -8.63 11.85
CA ASN A 57 -4.03 -9.18 13.01
C ASN A 57 -5.52 -9.43 12.73
N ARG A 58 -5.90 -9.64 11.46
CA ARG A 58 -7.24 -10.11 11.06
C ARG A 58 -8.37 -9.21 11.60
N GLY A 59 -8.16 -7.91 11.54
CA GLY A 59 -9.11 -6.89 11.99
C GLY A 59 -8.98 -6.46 13.44
N VAL A 60 -7.91 -6.84 14.16
CA VAL A 60 -7.66 -6.42 15.56
C VAL A 60 -6.52 -5.40 15.63
N PHE A 61 -6.76 -4.28 16.31
CA PHE A 61 -5.74 -3.27 16.59
C PHE A 61 -5.81 -2.86 18.06
N LYS A 62 -4.66 -2.86 18.76
CA LYS A 62 -4.58 -2.52 20.20
C LYS A 62 -5.65 -3.22 21.06
N LYS A 63 -5.83 -4.53 20.88
CA LYS A 63 -6.85 -5.37 21.56
C LYS A 63 -8.31 -5.08 21.19
N HIS A 64 -8.59 -4.11 20.32
CA HIS A 64 -9.93 -3.81 19.82
C HIS A 64 -10.18 -4.48 18.48
N ARG A 65 -11.33 -5.14 18.33
CA ARG A 65 -11.77 -5.70 17.04
C ARG A 65 -12.47 -4.62 16.23
N LEU A 66 -11.85 -4.23 15.11
CA LEU A 66 -12.39 -3.27 14.15
C LEU A 66 -13.26 -3.96 13.08
N ILE A 67 -12.91 -5.20 12.72
CA ILE A 67 -13.60 -5.97 11.68
C ILE A 67 -13.87 -7.38 12.21
N ARG A 68 -15.08 -7.92 11.98
CA ARG A 68 -15.43 -9.30 12.32
C ARG A 68 -14.57 -10.27 11.49
N GLU A 69 -14.26 -11.43 12.05
CA GLU A 69 -13.31 -12.34 11.41
C GLU A 69 -13.85 -12.94 10.10
N ASP A 70 -15.16 -13.18 10.02
CA ASP A 70 -15.86 -13.58 8.80
C ASP A 70 -15.76 -12.50 7.71
N THR A 71 -15.96 -11.23 8.05
CA THR A 71 -15.76 -10.10 7.14
C THR A 71 -14.31 -9.99 6.68
N PHE A 72 -13.33 -10.17 7.58
CA PHE A 72 -11.91 -10.17 7.21
C PHE A 72 -11.58 -11.30 6.22
N LYS A 73 -12.16 -12.50 6.39
CA LYS A 73 -12.00 -13.59 5.43
C LYS A 73 -12.51 -13.22 4.04
N GLN A 74 -13.60 -12.45 3.93
CA GLN A 74 -14.09 -11.95 2.63
C GLN A 74 -13.15 -10.90 2.04
N ILE A 75 -12.65 -9.97 2.86
CA ILE A 75 -11.66 -8.95 2.45
C ILE A 75 -10.43 -9.59 1.82
N MET A 76 -9.92 -10.66 2.44
CA MET A 76 -8.73 -11.40 1.99
C MET A 76 -9.03 -12.55 1.02
N ARG A 77 -10.25 -12.65 0.49
CA ARG A 77 -10.61 -13.64 -0.54
C ARG A 77 -10.52 -12.98 -1.91
N ARG A 78 -9.75 -13.58 -2.83
CA ARG A 78 -9.79 -13.20 -4.26
C ARG A 78 -11.19 -13.40 -4.80
N GLN A 79 -11.76 -12.36 -5.41
CA GLN A 79 -13.15 -12.37 -5.86
C GLN A 79 -13.32 -13.04 -7.23
N TYR A 80 -12.33 -12.89 -8.12
CA TYR A 80 -12.40 -13.41 -9.50
C TYR A 80 -11.07 -14.06 -9.91
N ASN A 81 -10.97 -15.38 -9.72
CA ASN A 81 -9.72 -16.11 -9.99
C ASN A 81 -9.32 -16.16 -11.47
N GLN A 82 -10.28 -16.00 -12.39
CA GLN A 82 -10.03 -15.96 -13.83
C GLN A 82 -9.20 -14.74 -14.27
N PHE A 83 -9.15 -13.69 -13.44
CA PHE A 83 -8.36 -12.48 -13.69
C PHE A 83 -7.04 -12.49 -12.91
N ASN A 84 -6.62 -13.64 -12.40
CA ASN A 84 -5.34 -13.75 -11.76
C ASN A 84 -4.21 -13.63 -12.79
N GLY A 85 -3.16 -12.92 -12.42
CA GLY A 85 -2.03 -12.68 -13.31
C GLY A 85 -1.08 -11.62 -12.75
N PRO A 86 0.13 -11.51 -13.30
CA PRO A 86 1.01 -10.40 -12.97
C PRO A 86 0.34 -9.07 -13.34
N ILE A 87 0.41 -8.06 -12.45
CA ILE A 87 -0.11 -6.72 -12.75
C ILE A 87 0.91 -5.89 -13.53
N SER A 88 0.46 -4.84 -14.23
CA SER A 88 1.25 -4.04 -15.20
C SER A 88 2.52 -3.36 -14.66
N ALA A 89 2.74 -3.35 -13.35
CA ALA A 89 3.97 -2.88 -12.71
C ALA A 89 4.81 -4.00 -12.03
N GLY A 90 4.47 -5.27 -12.27
CA GLY A 90 5.25 -6.43 -11.84
C GLY A 90 5.03 -6.88 -10.40
N TRP A 91 3.87 -6.59 -9.79
CA TRP A 91 3.59 -7.14 -8.45
C TRP A 91 3.42 -8.66 -8.51
N LEU A 92 4.33 -9.33 -7.81
CA LEU A 92 4.42 -10.76 -7.56
C LEU A 92 4.35 -11.68 -8.78
N ASN A 93 3.25 -12.40 -9.00
CA ASN A 93 3.22 -13.52 -9.94
C ASN A 93 1.79 -13.87 -10.41
N ALA A 94 1.65 -14.96 -11.17
CA ALA A 94 0.40 -15.44 -11.74
C ALA A 94 -0.72 -15.76 -10.73
N SER A 95 -0.40 -15.91 -9.43
CA SER A 95 -1.42 -16.07 -8.39
C SER A 95 -2.05 -14.76 -7.91
N THR A 96 -1.51 -13.61 -8.35
CA THR A 96 -2.00 -12.29 -7.94
C THR A 96 -3.41 -12.07 -8.45
N GLY A 97 -4.34 -11.73 -7.57
CA GLY A 97 -5.70 -11.33 -7.89
C GLY A 97 -6.22 -10.27 -6.92
N TYR A 98 -7.44 -9.78 -7.12
CA TYR A 98 -8.02 -8.73 -6.30
C TYR A 98 -9.06 -9.30 -5.32
N GLY A 99 -8.92 -8.96 -4.04
CA GLY A 99 -9.93 -9.17 -3.01
C GLY A 99 -10.84 -7.95 -2.85
N LEU A 100 -11.36 -7.73 -1.65
CA LEU A 100 -12.06 -6.47 -1.37
C LEU A 100 -11.04 -5.50 -0.77
N THR A 101 -10.64 -4.49 -1.55
CA THR A 101 -9.56 -3.52 -1.24
C THR A 101 -8.13 -4.00 -1.55
N TRP A 102 -7.81 -5.29 -1.46
CA TRP A 102 -6.42 -5.74 -1.52
C TRP A 102 -6.06 -6.50 -2.79
N TRP A 103 -4.85 -6.28 -3.32
CA TRP A 103 -4.19 -7.29 -4.14
C TRP A 103 -3.75 -8.45 -3.25
N ILE A 104 -3.95 -9.69 -3.69
CA ILE A 104 -3.68 -10.90 -2.92
C ILE A 104 -2.90 -11.88 -3.81
N SER A 105 -1.80 -12.41 -3.30
CA SER A 105 -0.94 -13.32 -4.04
C SER A 105 -0.33 -14.37 -3.11
N GLN A 106 0.00 -15.52 -3.66
CA GLN A 106 0.80 -16.55 -2.99
C GLN A 106 2.27 -16.39 -3.37
N ARG A 107 3.17 -16.53 -2.40
CA ARG A 107 4.63 -16.55 -2.63
C ARG A 107 5.32 -17.35 -1.54
N LYS A 108 6.17 -18.32 -1.91
CA LYS A 108 6.93 -19.16 -0.96
C LYS A 108 6.02 -19.78 0.14
N GLY A 109 4.82 -20.24 -0.25
CA GLY A 109 3.84 -20.85 0.66
C GLY A 109 3.05 -19.89 1.56
N ASP A 110 3.37 -18.59 1.55
CA ASP A 110 2.67 -17.58 2.35
C ASP A 110 1.70 -16.75 1.48
N THR A 111 0.62 -16.28 2.09
CA THR A 111 -0.34 -15.34 1.52
C THR A 111 0.12 -13.90 1.77
N TYR A 112 0.32 -13.17 0.69
CA TYR A 112 0.65 -11.75 0.69
C TYR A 112 -0.56 -10.93 0.28
N PHE A 113 -0.70 -9.76 0.90
CA PHE A 113 -1.61 -8.72 0.44
C PHE A 113 -0.85 -7.42 0.23
N ALA A 114 -1.30 -6.61 -0.71
CA ALA A 114 -0.69 -5.32 -0.99
C ALA A 114 -1.69 -4.32 -1.57
N HIS A 115 -1.35 -3.05 -1.43
CA HIS A 115 -2.02 -1.98 -2.16
C HIS A 115 -1.02 -0.88 -2.50
N SER A 116 -1.22 -0.28 -3.65
CA SER A 116 -0.51 0.94 -4.06
C SER A 116 -1.52 2.05 -4.33
N GLY A 117 -1.04 3.28 -4.37
CA GLY A 117 -1.83 4.42 -4.82
C GLY A 117 -0.96 5.33 -5.67
N SER A 118 -1.57 6.19 -6.46
CA SER A 118 -0.84 7.22 -7.20
C SER A 118 -1.73 8.42 -7.42
N VAL A 119 -1.20 9.57 -7.06
CA VAL A 119 -1.68 10.88 -7.51
C VAL A 119 -0.44 11.62 -8.04
N PRO A 120 -0.60 12.74 -8.78
CA PRO A 120 0.53 13.56 -9.19
C PRO A 120 1.49 13.84 -8.02
N GLY A 121 2.73 13.38 -8.17
CA GLY A 121 3.81 13.50 -7.19
C GLY A 121 3.65 12.80 -5.83
N TYR A 122 2.77 11.80 -5.68
CA TYR A 122 2.84 10.88 -4.55
C TYR A 122 2.60 9.43 -4.98
N THR A 123 3.40 8.51 -4.43
CA THR A 123 3.20 7.08 -4.61
C THR A 123 3.37 6.35 -3.26
N PRO A 124 2.28 5.93 -2.60
CA PRO A 124 2.36 5.00 -1.49
C PRO A 124 2.42 3.54 -1.95
N PHE A 125 3.05 2.71 -1.13
CA PHE A 125 2.94 1.26 -1.24
C PHE A 125 2.98 0.58 0.13
N MET A 126 2.20 -0.47 0.30
CA MET A 126 2.33 -1.36 1.45
C MET A 126 2.12 -2.81 1.06
N VAL A 127 2.78 -3.70 1.79
CA VAL A 127 2.65 -5.15 1.68
C VAL A 127 2.58 -5.76 3.07
N GLY A 128 1.75 -6.78 3.23
CA GLY A 128 1.78 -7.67 4.39
C GLY A 128 1.88 -9.13 3.99
N ASN A 129 2.59 -9.92 4.80
CA ASN A 129 2.56 -11.37 4.78
C ASN A 129 1.65 -11.84 5.93
N LEU A 130 0.46 -12.34 5.60
CA LEU A 130 -0.55 -12.73 6.59
C LEU A 130 -0.08 -13.87 7.47
N ASN A 131 0.58 -14.87 6.88
CA ASN A 131 1.02 -16.06 7.58
C ASN A 131 2.11 -15.72 8.60
N GLN A 132 3.07 -14.87 8.22
CA GLN A 132 4.21 -14.51 9.06
C GLN A 132 3.94 -13.33 10.01
N LYS A 133 2.78 -12.67 9.85
CA LYS A 133 2.40 -11.43 10.56
C LYS A 133 3.47 -10.34 10.47
N THR A 134 4.06 -10.19 9.30
CA THR A 134 5.07 -9.15 9.00
C THR A 134 4.59 -8.27 7.87
N GLY A 135 5.03 -7.02 7.86
CA GLY A 135 4.60 -6.06 6.86
C GLY A 135 5.59 -4.92 6.68
N PHE A 136 5.46 -4.23 5.55
CA PHE A 136 6.27 -3.09 5.17
C PHE A 136 5.38 -2.03 4.52
N ALA A 137 5.60 -0.76 4.86
CA ALA A 137 4.91 0.38 4.28
C ALA A 137 5.92 1.47 3.92
N ILE A 138 5.73 2.09 2.77
CA ILE A 138 6.56 3.18 2.26
C ILE A 138 5.67 4.25 1.61
N LEU A 139 6.02 5.51 1.86
CA LEU A 139 5.38 6.68 1.27
C LEU A 139 6.45 7.48 0.54
N THR A 140 6.19 7.88 -0.70
CA THR A 140 7.08 8.78 -1.44
C THR A 140 6.31 9.99 -1.96
N ASN A 141 7.04 11.09 -2.10
CA ASN A 141 6.61 12.29 -2.82
C ASN A 141 7.09 12.28 -4.28
N GLY A 142 7.19 11.09 -4.86
CA GLY A 142 7.53 10.88 -6.27
C GLY A 142 6.35 10.35 -7.06
N HIS A 143 6.26 10.76 -8.33
CA HIS A 143 5.21 10.33 -9.24
C HIS A 143 5.44 8.92 -9.81
N LYS A 144 4.38 8.10 -9.92
CA LYS A 144 4.37 6.79 -10.61
C LYS A 144 5.54 5.86 -10.20
N SER A 145 5.94 5.85 -8.94
CA SER A 145 7.14 5.12 -8.48
C SER A 145 6.91 3.61 -8.23
N HIS A 146 5.75 3.06 -8.61
CA HIS A 146 5.27 1.72 -8.26
C HIS A 146 6.31 0.61 -8.36
N LYS A 147 6.93 0.43 -9.54
CA LYS A 147 7.88 -0.66 -9.81
C LYS A 147 9.06 -0.66 -8.83
N TYR A 148 9.52 0.52 -8.43
CA TYR A 148 10.64 0.67 -7.49
C TYR A 148 10.20 0.32 -6.08
N LEU A 149 9.03 0.80 -5.66
CA LEU A 149 8.48 0.52 -4.33
C LEU A 149 8.17 -0.95 -4.14
N TYR A 150 7.71 -1.65 -5.19
CA TYR A 150 7.46 -3.08 -5.14
C TYR A 150 8.74 -3.86 -4.86
N SER A 151 9.81 -3.56 -5.60
CA SER A 151 11.13 -4.19 -5.43
C SER A 151 11.70 -3.95 -4.04
N VAL A 152 11.66 -2.70 -3.55
CA VAL A 152 12.12 -2.34 -2.21
C VAL A 152 11.32 -3.09 -1.14
N ALA A 153 9.99 -3.12 -1.27
CA ALA A 153 9.11 -3.74 -0.29
C ALA A 153 9.29 -5.27 -0.22
N ILE A 154 9.40 -5.96 -1.35
CA ILE A 154 9.69 -7.41 -1.35
C ILE A 154 11.06 -7.69 -0.75
N LYS A 155 12.08 -6.91 -1.10
CA LYS A 155 13.41 -7.06 -0.51
C LYS A 155 13.37 -6.84 1.01
N ALA A 156 12.66 -5.82 1.48
CA ALA A 156 12.48 -5.56 2.90
C ALA A 156 11.79 -6.72 3.63
N ILE A 157 10.72 -7.30 3.06
CA ILE A 157 10.06 -8.47 3.66
C ILE A 157 10.99 -9.69 3.70
N ASP A 158 11.74 -9.96 2.63
CA ASP A 158 12.70 -11.07 2.61
C ASP A 158 13.80 -10.88 3.68
N LEU A 159 14.31 -9.65 3.86
CA LEU A 159 15.29 -9.34 4.91
C LEU A 159 14.67 -9.49 6.32
N LEU A 160 13.46 -8.98 6.55
CA LEU A 160 12.77 -9.13 7.83
C LEU A 160 12.59 -10.61 8.21
N LYS A 161 12.34 -11.49 7.23
CA LYS A 161 12.27 -12.94 7.46
C LYS A 161 13.63 -13.54 7.79
N ALA A 162 14.68 -13.14 7.09
CA ALA A 162 16.04 -13.66 7.29
C ALA A 162 16.63 -13.28 8.67
N TYR A 163 16.26 -12.12 9.20
CA TYR A 163 16.75 -11.59 10.48
C TYR A 163 15.72 -11.70 11.63
N LYS A 164 14.64 -12.46 11.44
CA LYS A 164 13.69 -12.75 12.51
C LYS A 164 14.38 -13.70 13.50
N LYS A 165 14.78 -13.17 14.65
CA LYS A 165 15.24 -13.97 15.80
C LYS A 165 14.10 -14.83 16.33
#